data_AF-A0A4R2S1R9-F1
#
_entry.id   AF-A0A4R2S1R9-F1
#
_cell.length_a   1.000
_cell.length_b   1.000
_cell.length_c   1.000
_cell.angle_alpha   90.00
_cell.angle_beta   90.00
_cell.angle_gamma   90.00
#
_symmetry.space_group_name_H-M   'P 1'
#
loop_
_entity.id
_entity.type
_entity.pdbx_description
1 polymer ?
#
loop_
_entity_poly.entity_id
_entity_poly.type
_entity_poly.pdbx_seq_one_letter_code
_entity_poly.pdbx_strand_id
1 'polypeptide(L)'
;MVPVRRIILLVFCYFLLLPSNKVTGDSAISAEPIPISSMQAVYHHEEGDTPLRVSSTMRQEVSMVLSEVYQLSGLNSLQLPASYYHVHFTTPIVLPLFSPVRHPIDEIIVTLPHNAWDEYHLLIKNQQNQWIEYKTHRTLSIFINQLTAWNTMQPR
;
A
#
# COMPACT_ATOMS: atom_id res chain seq x y z
N MET A 1 39.91 -28.50 -42.32
CA MET A 1 38.71 -28.79 -41.50
C MET A 1 39.02 -28.43 -40.06
N VAL A 2 38.50 -27.30 -39.58
CA VAL A 2 38.72 -26.84 -38.20
C VAL A 2 37.74 -27.61 -37.30
N PRO A 3 38.20 -28.24 -36.20
CA PRO A 3 37.34 -29.08 -35.39
C PRO A 3 36.30 -28.22 -34.66
N VAL A 4 35.02 -28.43 -35.00
CA VAL A 4 33.82 -27.75 -34.49
C VAL A 4 33.77 -27.68 -32.95
N ARG A 5 34.42 -28.62 -32.26
CA ARG A 5 34.57 -28.64 -30.80
C ARG A 5 35.28 -27.41 -30.21
N ARG A 6 36.21 -26.77 -30.93
CA ARG A 6 36.93 -25.58 -30.45
C ARG A 6 36.10 -24.30 -30.53
N ILE A 7 35.13 -24.25 -31.45
CA ILE A 7 34.29 -23.07 -31.68
C ILE A 7 33.22 -22.96 -30.58
N ILE A 8 32.66 -24.09 -30.13
CA ILE A 8 31.63 -24.13 -29.08
C ILE A 8 32.18 -23.61 -27.74
N LEU A 9 33.43 -23.96 -27.40
CA LEU A 9 34.08 -23.50 -26.17
C LEU A 9 34.35 -21.99 -26.16
N LEU A 10 34.70 -21.40 -27.31
CA LEU A 10 34.95 -19.96 -27.42
C LEU A 10 33.67 -19.13 -27.30
N VAL A 11 32.55 -19.64 -27.81
CA VAL A 11 31.24 -18.96 -27.67
C VAL A 11 30.76 -19.00 -26.21
N PHE A 12 30.97 -20.12 -25.50
CA PHE A 12 30.59 -20.25 -24.10
C PHE A 12 31.43 -19.34 -23.19
N CYS A 13 32.73 -19.22 -23.46
CA CYS A 13 33.60 -18.29 -22.72
C CYS A 13 33.28 -16.81 -23.00
N TYR A 14 32.78 -16.46 -24.19
CA TYR A 14 32.37 -15.10 -24.50
C TYR A 14 31.11 -14.67 -23.72
N PHE A 15 30.16 -15.57 -23.51
CA PHE A 15 28.96 -15.29 -22.71
C PHE A 15 29.25 -15.12 -21.20
N LEU A 16 30.30 -15.77 -20.69
CA LEU A 16 30.71 -15.66 -19.28
C LEU A 16 31.55 -14.40 -18.97
N LEU A 17 32.03 -13.69 -19.99
CA LEU A 17 32.82 -12.46 -19.85
C LEU A 17 32.01 -11.18 -20.13
N LEU A 18 30.69 -11.29 -20.32
CA LEU A 18 29.83 -10.12 -20.32
C LEU A 18 29.91 -9.48 -18.94
N PRO A 19 30.36 -8.21 -18.82
CA PRO A 19 30.27 -7.51 -17.56
C PRO A 19 28.80 -7.50 -17.17
N SER A 20 28.49 -8.07 -16.00
CA SER A 20 27.22 -7.81 -15.32
C SER A 20 27.12 -6.30 -15.19
N ASN A 21 26.34 -5.68 -16.08
CA ASN A 21 25.88 -4.32 -15.86
C ASN A 21 25.10 -4.38 -14.55
N LYS A 22 25.76 -3.97 -13.46
CA LYS A 22 25.07 -3.60 -12.24
C LYS A 22 24.18 -2.44 -12.65
N VAL A 23 22.93 -2.75 -12.96
CA VAL A 23 21.86 -1.77 -12.97
C VAL A 23 21.83 -1.26 -11.54
N THR A 24 22.47 -0.12 -11.31
CA THR A 24 22.34 0.66 -10.09
C THR A 24 20.91 1.18 -10.07
N GLY A 25 19.98 0.31 -9.67
CA GLY A 25 18.60 0.66 -9.40
C GLY A 25 18.54 1.29 -8.03
N ASP A 26 18.83 2.59 -7.96
CA ASP A 26 18.51 3.43 -6.80
C ASP A 26 18.14 4.82 -7.30
N SER A 27 17.14 4.87 -8.18
CA SER A 27 16.18 5.97 -8.07
C SER A 27 15.15 5.47 -7.07
N ALA A 28 15.36 5.78 -5.79
CA ALA A 28 14.25 5.85 -4.85
C ALA A 28 13.27 6.85 -5.47
N ILE A 29 12.28 6.32 -6.19
CA ILE A 29 11.11 7.05 -6.64
C ILE A 29 10.45 7.44 -5.33
N SER A 30 10.82 8.59 -4.79
CA SER A 30 10.11 9.25 -3.71
C SER A 30 8.73 9.52 -4.29
N ALA A 31 7.80 8.60 -4.04
CA ALA A 31 6.45 8.68 -4.58
C ALA A 31 5.84 9.96 -4.02
N GLU A 32 5.66 10.97 -4.88
CA GLU A 32 5.08 12.24 -4.49
C GLU A 32 3.72 11.97 -3.84
N PRO A 33 3.41 12.61 -2.69
CA PRO A 33 2.16 12.37 -2.00
C PRO A 33 0.97 12.66 -2.92
N ILE A 34 0.05 11.71 -3.02
CA ILE A 34 -1.17 11.84 -3.82
C ILE A 34 -2.07 12.93 -3.21
N PRO A 35 -2.51 13.93 -3.97
CA PRO A 35 -3.35 15.00 -3.42
C PRO A 35 -4.72 14.47 -2.99
N ILE A 36 -5.05 14.63 -1.70
CA ILE A 36 -6.36 14.27 -1.13
C ILE A 36 -7.13 15.56 -0.80
N SER A 37 -8.14 15.86 -1.62
CA SER A 37 -8.98 17.06 -1.48
C SER A 37 -9.81 17.03 -0.19
N SER A 38 -10.53 15.93 0.02
CA SER A 38 -11.37 15.71 1.20
C SER A 38 -11.57 14.23 1.45
N MET A 39 -11.72 13.87 2.72
CA MET A 39 -12.03 12.51 3.15
C MET A 39 -12.81 12.54 4.46
N GLN A 40 -13.51 11.45 4.73
CA GLN A 40 -14.17 11.16 5.99
C GLN A 40 -13.55 9.89 6.57
N ALA A 41 -13.50 9.77 7.89
CA ALA A 41 -13.00 8.57 8.52
C ALA A 41 -13.83 8.18 9.73
N VAL A 42 -13.95 6.88 9.92
CA VAL A 42 -14.74 6.25 10.98
C VAL A 42 -13.93 5.11 11.56
N TYR A 43 -13.93 5.00 12.88
CA TYR A 43 -13.47 3.81 13.57
C TYR A 43 -14.68 2.92 13.86
N HIS A 44 -14.73 1.77 13.20
CA HIS A 44 -15.73 0.73 13.46
C HIS A 44 -15.23 -0.16 14.58
N HIS A 45 -16.10 -0.44 15.55
CA HIS A 45 -15.87 -1.41 16.62
C HIS A 45 -17.18 -2.03 17.09
N GLU A 46 -17.11 -3.02 17.96
CA GLU A 46 -18.27 -3.84 18.37
C GLU A 46 -19.40 -3.02 19.02
N GLU A 47 -19.09 -1.91 19.72
CA GLU A 47 -20.10 -1.10 20.39
C GLU A 47 -20.69 0.00 19.48
N GLY A 48 -20.16 0.16 18.26
CA GLY A 48 -20.69 1.06 17.24
C GLY A 48 -19.62 1.88 16.51
N ASP A 49 -20.08 2.83 15.70
CA ASP A 49 -19.23 3.62 14.83
C ASP A 49 -18.80 4.92 15.51
N THR A 50 -17.49 5.19 15.52
CA THR A 50 -16.94 6.43 16.07
C THR A 50 -16.38 7.29 14.93
N PRO A 51 -17.03 8.41 14.56
CA PRO A 51 -16.50 9.30 13.53
C PRO A 51 -15.21 9.95 14.00
N LEU A 52 -14.22 10.01 13.11
CA LEU A 52 -12.91 10.57 13.38
C LEU A 52 -12.79 11.95 12.74
N ARG A 53 -12.21 12.89 13.47
CA ARG A 53 -11.92 14.21 12.92
C ARG A 53 -10.72 14.13 11.99
N VAL A 54 -10.94 14.42 10.71
CA VAL A 54 -9.88 14.39 9.70
C VAL A 54 -9.00 15.63 9.80
N SER A 55 -7.72 15.44 10.16
CA SER A 55 -6.70 16.48 10.18
C SER A 55 -5.91 16.56 8.86
N SER A 56 -5.14 17.64 8.66
CA SER A 56 -4.20 17.73 7.54
C SER A 56 -3.12 16.65 7.60
N THR A 57 -2.58 16.37 8.79
CA THR A 57 -1.59 15.31 9.03
C THR A 57 -2.15 13.95 8.66
N MET A 58 -3.41 13.67 9.05
CA MET A 58 -4.08 12.43 8.70
C MET A 58 -4.23 12.27 7.19
N ARG A 59 -4.63 13.34 6.46
CA ARG A 59 -4.70 13.30 4.99
C ARG A 59 -3.35 13.05 4.35
N GLN A 60 -2.29 13.70 4.85
CA GLN A 60 -0.93 13.49 4.35
C GLN A 60 -0.45 12.05 4.58
N GLU A 61 -0.78 11.47 5.73
CA GLU A 61 -0.41 10.10 6.03
C GLU A 61 -1.14 9.09 5.14
N VAL A 62 -2.45 9.27 4.92
CA VAL A 62 -3.20 8.44 3.95
C VAL A 62 -2.60 8.56 2.55
N SER A 63 -2.24 9.78 2.15
CA SER A 63 -1.60 10.07 0.88
C SER A 63 -0.27 9.30 0.70
N MET A 64 0.56 9.26 1.74
CA MET A 64 1.82 8.49 1.73
C MET A 64 1.58 6.97 1.73
N VAL A 65 0.62 6.48 2.51
CA VAL A 65 0.25 5.04 2.52
C VAL A 65 -0.13 4.58 1.11
N LEU A 66 -0.95 5.37 0.41
CA LEU A 66 -1.42 5.06 -0.94
C LEU A 66 -0.33 5.19 -2.01
N SER A 67 0.60 6.15 -1.86
CA SER A 67 1.68 6.35 -2.84
C SER A 67 2.73 5.24 -2.79
N GLU A 68 2.84 4.56 -1.66
CA GLU A 68 3.79 3.47 -1.42
C GLU A 68 3.18 2.05 -1.55
N VAL A 69 1.96 1.93 -2.09
CA VAL A 69 1.36 0.62 -2.39
C VAL A 69 2.14 -0.07 -3.50
N TYR A 70 2.68 -1.26 -3.22
CA TYR A 70 3.59 -1.94 -4.14
C TYR A 70 3.12 -3.32 -4.59
N GLN A 71 2.23 -3.97 -3.84
CA GLN A 71 1.82 -5.35 -4.15
C GLN A 71 0.37 -5.63 -3.77
N LEU A 72 -0.31 -6.42 -4.60
CA LEU A 72 -1.57 -7.08 -4.25
C LEU A 72 -1.25 -8.33 -3.41
N SER A 73 -1.78 -8.40 -2.20
CA SER A 73 -1.50 -9.48 -1.23
C SER A 73 -2.39 -10.71 -1.49
N GLY A 74 -3.59 -10.52 -2.05
CA GLY A 74 -4.47 -11.61 -2.46
C GLY A 74 -5.94 -11.19 -2.63
N LEU A 75 -6.76 -12.10 -3.17
CA LEU A 75 -8.21 -11.93 -3.37
C LEU A 75 -9.05 -12.38 -2.17
N ASN A 76 -8.44 -12.53 -0.99
CA ASN A 76 -9.18 -12.98 0.17
C ASN A 76 -10.11 -11.86 0.64
N SER A 77 -11.36 -11.97 0.20
CA SER A 77 -12.56 -11.48 0.87
C SER A 77 -12.58 -12.05 2.29
N LEU A 78 -11.73 -11.50 3.15
CA LEU A 78 -11.80 -11.73 4.58
C LEU A 78 -13.07 -11.07 5.06
N GLN A 79 -13.80 -11.81 5.89
CA GLN A 79 -14.78 -11.21 6.77
C GLN A 79 -14.05 -10.09 7.52
N LEU A 80 -14.56 -8.85 7.42
CA LEU A 80 -13.91 -7.71 8.07
C LEU A 80 -13.79 -8.01 9.56
N PRO A 81 -12.67 -7.65 10.20
CA PRO A 81 -12.49 -7.86 11.62
C PRO A 81 -13.53 -7.04 12.40
N ALA A 82 -13.72 -7.40 13.68
CA ALA A 82 -14.65 -6.70 14.56
C ALA A 82 -14.30 -5.21 14.77
N SER A 83 -13.05 -4.81 14.51
CA SER A 83 -12.62 -3.42 14.62
C SER A 83 -11.65 -3.03 13.51
N TYR A 84 -11.89 -1.87 12.89
CA TYR A 84 -11.07 -1.35 11.81
C TYR A 84 -11.30 0.15 11.58
N TYR A 85 -10.35 0.79 10.92
CA TYR A 85 -10.48 2.17 10.45
C TYR A 85 -10.96 2.17 9.01
N HIS A 86 -12.07 2.85 8.74
CA HIS A 86 -12.61 3.09 7.40
C HIS A 86 -12.35 4.54 7.00
N VAL A 87 -11.83 4.73 5.79
CA VAL A 87 -11.64 6.05 5.19
C VAL A 87 -12.39 6.08 3.88
N HIS A 88 -13.28 7.05 3.74
CA HIS A 88 -14.02 7.33 2.53
C HIS A 88 -13.52 8.63 1.88
N PHE A 89 -13.25 8.60 0.59
CA PHE A 89 -12.83 9.75 -0.19
C PHE A 89 -14.03 10.34 -0.92
N THR A 90 -14.33 11.62 -0.67
CA THR A 90 -15.43 12.32 -1.37
C THR A 90 -15.16 12.41 -2.88
N THR A 91 -13.88 12.43 -3.27
CA THR A 91 -13.44 12.39 -4.66
C THR A 91 -12.58 11.16 -4.86
N PRO A 92 -12.89 10.29 -5.84
CA PRO A 92 -12.12 9.08 -6.08
C PRO A 92 -10.64 9.40 -6.30
N ILE A 93 -9.75 8.67 -5.63
CA ILE A 93 -8.31 8.83 -5.76
C ILE A 93 -7.80 7.93 -6.89
N VAL A 94 -7.01 8.50 -7.80
CA VAL A 94 -6.37 7.73 -8.88
C VAL A 94 -4.87 7.65 -8.60
N LEU A 95 -4.35 6.42 -8.51
CA LEU A 95 -2.93 6.18 -8.28
C LEU A 95 -2.11 6.26 -9.57
N PRO A 96 -0.79 6.51 -9.47
CA PRO A 96 0.09 6.55 -10.64
C PRO A 96 0.09 5.25 -11.45
N LEU A 97 0.52 5.34 -12.71
CA LEU A 97 0.53 4.22 -13.67
C LEU A 97 1.34 2.99 -13.21
N PHE A 98 2.23 3.10 -12.23
CA PHE A 98 3.00 1.94 -11.74
C PHE A 98 2.40 1.27 -10.51
N SER A 99 1.34 1.86 -9.93
CA SER A 99 0.64 1.24 -8.81
C SER A 99 -0.03 -0.08 -9.22
N PRO A 100 -0.06 -1.09 -8.33
CA PRO A 100 -0.86 -2.29 -8.55
C PRO A 100 -2.37 -2.01 -8.51
N VAL A 101 -2.82 -0.89 -7.91
CA VAL A 101 -4.23 -0.48 -7.94
C VAL A 101 -4.51 0.24 -9.25
N ARG A 102 -5.32 -0.39 -10.12
CA ARG A 102 -5.59 0.08 -11.49
C ARG A 102 -6.96 0.71 -11.67
N HIS A 103 -7.60 1.10 -10.57
CA HIS A 103 -8.93 1.70 -10.57
C HIS A 103 -8.97 2.91 -9.62
N PRO A 104 -9.95 3.82 -9.79
CA PRO A 104 -10.23 4.85 -8.80
C PRO A 104 -10.55 4.25 -7.43
N ILE A 105 -10.09 4.90 -6.37
CA ILE A 105 -10.26 4.46 -4.98
C ILE A 105 -11.24 5.40 -4.30
N ASP A 106 -12.39 4.86 -3.91
CA ASP A 106 -13.40 5.60 -3.14
C ASP A 106 -13.29 5.34 -1.64
N GLU A 107 -12.77 4.18 -1.26
CA GLU A 107 -12.72 3.72 0.13
C GLU A 107 -11.51 2.83 0.39
N ILE A 108 -10.94 2.98 1.60
CA ILE A 108 -9.95 2.06 2.14
C ILE A 108 -10.31 1.67 3.57
N ILE A 109 -9.84 0.49 3.97
CA ILE A 109 -9.88 0.02 5.35
C ILE A 109 -8.46 -0.29 5.79
N VAL A 110 -8.14 0.07 7.04
CA VAL A 110 -6.97 -0.47 7.74
C VAL A 110 -7.43 -1.26 8.95
N THR A 111 -7.10 -2.54 8.95
CA THR A 111 -7.48 -3.46 10.02
C THR A 111 -6.60 -3.26 11.24
N LEU A 112 -7.14 -3.54 12.42
CA LEU A 112 -6.36 -3.65 13.65
C LEU A 112 -5.93 -5.10 13.89
N PRO A 113 -4.70 -5.34 14.36
CA PRO A 113 -4.27 -6.67 14.76
C PRO A 113 -5.03 -7.11 16.02
N HIS A 114 -5.43 -8.39 16.10
CA HIS A 114 -6.11 -8.92 17.30
C HIS A 114 -5.10 -9.29 18.39
N ASN A 115 -3.86 -9.59 17.99
CA ASN A 115 -2.77 -9.93 18.88
C ASN A 115 -1.44 -9.30 18.40
N ALA A 116 -0.40 -9.33 19.22
CA ALA A 116 0.89 -8.68 18.91
C ALA A 116 1.67 -9.28 17.72
N TRP A 117 1.25 -10.43 17.22
CA TRP A 117 1.85 -11.13 16.08
C TRP A 117 1.04 -10.96 14.79
N ASP A 118 -0.17 -10.42 14.87
CA ASP A 118 -0.97 -10.09 13.70
C ASP A 118 -0.47 -8.79 13.06
N GLU A 119 -0.58 -8.71 11.74
CA GLU A 119 -0.21 -7.53 10.99
C GLU A 119 -1.40 -6.59 10.82
N TYR A 120 -1.11 -5.30 10.59
CA TYR A 120 -2.09 -4.37 10.07
C TYR A 120 -2.24 -4.65 8.57
N HIS A 121 -3.48 -4.71 8.07
CA HIS A 121 -3.76 -4.95 6.66
C HIS A 121 -4.40 -3.71 6.04
N LEU A 122 -3.93 -3.32 4.86
CA LEU A 122 -4.56 -2.29 4.03
C LEU A 122 -5.48 -2.97 3.03
N LEU A 123 -6.76 -2.68 3.12
CA LEU A 123 -7.79 -3.15 2.21
C LEU A 123 -8.26 -1.99 1.35
N ILE A 124 -8.34 -2.20 0.04
CA ILE A 124 -8.84 -1.21 -0.92
C ILE A 124 -10.02 -1.85 -1.66
N LYS A 125 -11.13 -1.12 -1.75
CA LYS A 125 -12.33 -1.61 -2.41
C LYS A 125 -12.14 -1.60 -3.93
N ASN A 126 -12.40 -2.73 -4.59
CA ASN A 126 -12.37 -2.82 -6.05
C ASN A 126 -13.70 -2.37 -6.68
N GLN A 127 -13.74 -2.33 -8.02
CA GLN A 127 -14.94 -1.97 -8.79
C GLN A 127 -16.10 -2.96 -8.63
N GLN A 128 -15.82 -4.19 -8.21
CA GLN A 128 -16.81 -5.21 -7.87
C GLN A 128 -17.31 -5.10 -6.42
N ASN A 129 -16.97 -4.01 -5.72
CA ASN A 129 -17.36 -3.76 -4.33
C ASN A 129 -16.79 -4.80 -3.34
N GLN A 130 -15.63 -5.39 -3.66
CA GLN A 130 -14.92 -6.35 -2.83
C GLN A 130 -13.69 -5.72 -2.20
N TRP A 131 -13.42 -6.06 -0.94
CA TRP A 131 -12.20 -5.63 -0.24
C TRP A 131 -11.01 -6.50 -0.66
N ILE A 132 -10.00 -5.85 -1.24
CA ILE A 132 -8.78 -6.50 -1.71
C ILE A 132 -7.62 -6.03 -0.86
N GLU A 133 -6.78 -6.96 -0.40
CA GLU A 133 -5.62 -6.64 0.42
C GLU A 133 -4.43 -6.20 -0.43
N TYR A 134 -3.82 -5.09 -0.03
CA TYR A 134 -2.62 -4.52 -0.64
C TYR A 134 -1.52 -4.33 0.41
N LYS A 135 -0.28 -4.51 -0.02
CA LYS A 135 0.91 -4.19 0.76
C LYS A 135 1.44 -2.83 0.38
N THR A 136 1.86 -2.08 1.39
CA THR A 136 2.49 -0.76 1.26
C THR A 136 3.85 -0.78 1.97
N HIS A 137 4.81 0.00 1.49
CA HIS A 137 6.08 0.18 2.20
C HIS A 137 5.92 1.03 3.47
N ARG A 138 4.82 1.78 3.55
CA ARG A 138 4.50 2.61 4.71
C ARG A 138 4.06 1.76 5.89
N THR A 139 4.65 1.98 7.06
CA THR A 139 4.27 1.24 8.27
C THR A 139 2.87 1.65 8.74
N LEU A 140 1.90 0.74 8.61
CA LEU A 140 0.51 1.01 8.96
C LEU A 140 0.30 1.28 10.45
N SER A 141 1.14 0.76 11.36
CA SER A 141 1.07 1.10 12.78
C SER A 141 1.33 2.59 13.05
N ILE A 142 2.23 3.22 12.30
CA ILE A 142 2.50 4.67 12.37
C ILE A 142 1.26 5.43 11.90
N PHE A 143 0.64 4.98 10.80
CA PHE A 143 -0.61 5.56 10.31
C PHE A 143 -1.73 5.50 11.36
N ILE A 144 -1.94 4.35 11.99
CA ILE A 144 -2.93 4.19 13.05
C ILE A 144 -2.64 5.07 14.27
N ASN A 145 -1.37 5.25 14.63
CA ASN A 145 -0.99 6.17 15.70
C ASN A 145 -1.33 7.62 15.37
N GLN A 146 -1.17 8.05 14.11
CA GLN A 146 -1.58 9.38 13.66
C GLN A 146 -3.11 9.55 13.65
N LEU A 147 -3.84 8.49 13.29
CA LEU A 147 -5.31 8.46 13.36
C LEU A 147 -5.82 8.63 14.80
N THR A 148 -5.17 7.96 15.75
CA THR A 148 -5.61 7.92 17.15
C THR A 148 -5.19 9.16 17.94
N ALA A 149 -3.93 9.58 17.82
CA ALA A 149 -3.38 10.70 18.60
C ALA A 149 -4.22 11.98 18.48
N TRP A 150 -4.73 12.27 17.28
CA TRP A 150 -5.57 13.45 17.05
C TRP A 150 -6.93 13.37 17.74
N ASN A 151 -7.51 12.17 17.84
CA ASN A 151 -8.82 11.97 18.47
C ASN A 151 -8.73 11.91 20.01
N THR A 152 -7.58 11.51 20.58
CA THR A 152 -7.36 11.48 22.05
C THR A 152 -6.97 12.83 22.66
N MET A 153 -6.49 13.78 21.85
CA MET A 153 -5.97 15.08 22.33
C MET A 153 -7.04 16.17 22.51
N GLN A 154 -8.33 15.85 22.36
CA GLN A 154 -9.40 16.84 22.57
C GLN A 154 -10.09 16.62 23.93
N PRO A 155 -10.31 17.68 24.73
CA PRO A 155 -11.13 17.59 25.94
C PRO A 155 -12.58 17.22 25.55
N ARG A 156 -13.17 16.32 26.34
CA ARG A 156 -14.59 15.95 26.26
C ARG A 156 -15.51 17.15 26.47
#